data_AF-T1B1E3-F1
#
_entry.id   AF-T1B1E3-F1
#
_cell.length_a   1.000
_cell.length_b   1.000
_cell.length_c   1.000
_cell.angle_alpha   90.00
_cell.angle_beta   90.00
_cell.angle_gamma   90.00
#
_symmetry.space_group_name_H-M   'P 1'
#
loop_
_entity.id
_entity.type
_entity.pdbx_description
1 polymer ?
#
loop_
_entity_poly.entity_id
_entity_poly.type
_entity_poly.pdbx_seq_one_letter_code
_entity_poly.pdbx_strand_id
1 'polypeptide(L)'
;MKTLDWITQVLEMAAALAVAPVFLGWLNQCRAWLQNRRAPSLWLPYRNLHKLFHKEAVIAENASPLFRIAPYVVFGTMVLAAGIIPSMGTRLPLVVSADAIALVGL
;
A
#
# COMPACT_ATOMS: atom_id res chain seq x y z
N MET A 1 17.90 -11.22 17.75
CA MET A 1 16.61 -10.72 17.24
C MET A 1 15.62 -11.86 17.38
N LYS A 2 14.50 -11.66 18.07
CA LYS A 2 13.56 -12.76 18.34
C LYS A 2 12.75 -13.03 17.07
N THR A 3 12.42 -14.29 16.79
CA THR A 3 11.55 -14.67 15.66
C THR A 3 10.21 -13.93 15.69
N LEU A 4 9.73 -13.58 16.88
CA LEU A 4 8.55 -12.76 17.11
C LEU A 4 8.63 -11.39 16.44
N ASP A 5 9.79 -10.72 16.45
CA ASP A 5 9.96 -9.37 15.92
C ASP A 5 9.78 -9.34 14.38
N TRP A 6 10.19 -10.42 13.70
CA TRP A 6 9.97 -10.60 12.27
C TRP A 6 8.50 -10.88 11.93
N ILE A 7 7.82 -11.69 12.76
CA ILE A 7 6.39 -11.98 12.58
C ILE A 7 5.59 -10.69 12.76
N THR A 8 5.90 -9.89 13.77
CA THR A 8 5.23 -8.60 13.99
C THR A 8 5.46 -7.63 12.84
N GLN A 9 6.66 -7.59 12.26
CA GLN A 9 6.95 -6.75 11.10
C GLN A 9 6.10 -7.13 9.89
N VAL A 10 6.04 -8.42 9.56
CA VAL A 10 5.24 -8.90 8.43
C VAL A 10 3.75 -8.64 8.67
N LEU A 11 3.29 -8.85 9.90
CA LEU A 11 1.91 -8.57 10.28
C LEU A 11 1.56 -7.07 10.15
N GLU A 12 2.46 -6.20 10.57
CA GLU A 12 2.32 -4.75 10.45
C GLU A 12 2.23 -4.32 8.99
N MET A 13 3.13 -4.80 8.13
CA MET A 13 3.09 -4.50 6.69
C MET A 13 1.81 -5.04 6.03
N ALA A 14 1.39 -6.25 6.40
CA ALA A 14 0.14 -6.83 5.91
C ALA A 14 -1.09 -6.04 6.38
N ALA A 15 -1.10 -5.59 7.64
CA ALA A 15 -2.15 -4.74 8.19
C ALA A 15 -2.18 -3.38 7.47
N ALA A 16 -1.04 -2.74 7.22
CA ALA A 16 -0.96 -1.50 6.47
C ALA A 16 -1.52 -1.65 5.05
N LEU A 17 -1.14 -2.72 4.34
CA LEU A 17 -1.67 -3.06 3.02
C LEU A 17 -3.18 -3.31 3.04
N ALA A 18 -3.70 -3.97 4.07
CA ALA A 18 -5.13 -4.23 4.22
C ALA A 18 -5.90 -2.93 4.55
N VAL A 19 -5.37 -2.06 5.41
CA VAL A 19 -6.03 -0.82 5.84
C VAL A 19 -6.03 0.23 4.73
N ALA A 20 -5.00 0.27 3.87
CA ALA A 20 -4.88 1.28 2.81
C ALA A 20 -6.11 1.39 1.88
N PRO A 21 -6.70 0.31 1.33
CA PRO A 21 -7.93 0.37 0.55
C PRO A 21 -9.14 0.89 1.33
N VAL A 22 -9.27 0.57 2.63
CA VAL A 22 -10.36 1.09 3.48
C VAL A 22 -10.22 2.60 3.62
N PHE A 23 -9.00 3.07 3.89
CA PHE A 23 -8.71 4.49 4.02
C PHE A 23 -9.02 5.25 2.72
N LEU A 24 -8.67 4.68 1.57
CA LEU A 24 -9.04 5.25 0.27
C LEU A 24 -10.56 5.28 0.04
N GLY A 25 -11.28 4.24 0.46
CA GLY A 25 -12.74 4.21 0.43
C GLY A 25 -13.36 5.32 1.29
N TRP A 26 -12.82 5.52 2.49
CA TRP A 26 -13.27 6.58 3.39
C TRP A 26 -12.97 7.97 2.84
N LEU A 27 -11.77 8.20 2.28
CA LEU A 27 -11.42 9.47 1.64
C LEU A 27 -12.37 9.81 0.49
N ASN A 28 -12.75 8.80 -0.32
CA ASN A 28 -13.73 8.97 -1.38
C ASN A 28 -15.13 9.28 -0.84
N GLN A 29 -15.49 8.74 0.33
CA GLN A 29 -16.72 9.08 1.03
C GLN A 29 -16.75 10.57 1.42
N CYS A 30 -15.68 11.03 2.07
CA CYS A 30 -15.50 12.41 2.47
C CYS A 30 -15.57 13.36 1.27
N ARG A 31 -14.88 13.02 0.17
CA ARG A 31 -14.92 13.80 -1.08
C ARG A 31 -16.33 13.89 -1.66
N ALA A 32 -17.08 12.78 -1.68
CA ALA A 32 -18.44 12.76 -2.19
C ALA A 32 -19.39 13.62 -1.35
N TRP A 33 -19.27 13.56 -0.01
CA TRP A 33 -20.06 14.39 0.89
C TRP A 33 -19.75 15.89 0.72
N LEU A 34 -18.48 16.26 0.61
CA LEU A 34 -18.07 17.65 0.34
C LEU A 34 -18.58 18.16 -1.02
N GLN A 35 -18.78 17.27 -1.98
CA GLN A 35 -19.37 17.58 -3.28
C GLN A 35 -20.91 17.52 -3.28
N ASN A 36 -21.54 17.36 -2.11
CA ASN A 36 -22.99 17.18 -1.95
C ASN A 36 -23.56 16.03 -2.79
N ARG A 37 -22.78 14.95 -2.94
CA ARG A 37 -23.16 13.73 -3.68
C ARG A 37 -23.35 12.55 -2.72
N ARG A 38 -24.16 11.58 -3.15
CA ARG A 38 -24.28 10.31 -2.45
C ARG A 38 -22.95 9.57 -2.53
N ALA A 39 -22.46 9.17 -1.36
CA ALA A 39 -21.14 8.61 -1.24
C ALA A 39 -21.11 7.09 -1.56
N PRO A 40 -19.99 6.59 -2.13
CA PRO A 40 -19.86 5.18 -2.54
C PRO A 40 -19.83 4.21 -1.34
N SER A 41 -19.64 2.91 -1.59
CA SER A 41 -19.43 1.94 -0.51
C SER A 41 -17.97 1.96 -0.05
N LEU A 42 -17.73 1.89 1.26
CA LEU A 42 -16.39 1.78 1.86
C LEU A 42 -15.61 0.56 1.33
N TRP A 43 -16.30 -0.53 1.00
CA TRP A 43 -15.71 -1.77 0.50
C TRP A 43 -15.47 -1.79 -1.02
N LEU A 44 -15.89 -0.74 -1.73
CA LEU A 44 -15.72 -0.64 -3.18
C LEU A 44 -14.26 -0.79 -3.63
N PRO A 45 -13.24 -0.22 -2.95
CA PRO A 45 -11.83 -0.40 -3.31
C PRO A 45 -11.39 -1.86 -3.32
N TYR A 46 -11.82 -2.69 -2.35
CA TYR A 46 -11.51 -4.11 -2.35
C TYR A 46 -12.16 -4.87 -3.50
N ARG A 47 -13.44 -4.56 -3.80
CA ARG A 47 -14.14 -5.17 -4.94
C ARG A 47 -13.46 -4.81 -6.26
N ASN A 48 -12.98 -3.57 -6.37
CA ASN A 48 -12.22 -3.12 -7.53
C ASN A 48 -10.87 -3.85 -7.63
N LEU A 49 -10.10 -3.95 -6.55
CA LEU A 49 -8.84 -4.71 -6.55
C LEU A 49 -9.07 -6.16 -6.98
N HIS A 50 -10.04 -6.84 -6.37
CA HIS A 50 -10.42 -8.20 -6.76
C HIS A 50 -10.75 -8.28 -8.25
N LYS A 51 -11.56 -7.34 -8.77
CA LYS A 51 -11.88 -7.27 -10.21
C LYS A 51 -10.64 -7.07 -11.08
N LEU A 52 -9.69 -6.21 -10.68
CA LEU A 52 -8.46 -5.99 -11.43
C LEU A 52 -7.57 -7.24 -11.47
N PHE A 53 -7.45 -7.98 -10.37
CA PHE A 53 -6.67 -9.23 -10.35
C PHE A 53 -7.24 -10.32 -11.26
N HIS A 54 -8.55 -10.29 -11.53
CA HIS A 54 -9.20 -11.23 -12.46
C HIS A 54 -9.18 -10.74 -13.92
N LYS A 55 -8.73 -9.52 -14.18
CA LYS A 55 -8.73 -8.94 -15.52
C LYS A 55 -7.38 -9.18 -16.19
N GLU A 56 -7.41 -9.58 -17.46
CA GLU A 56 -6.19 -9.69 -18.25
C GLU A 56 -5.53 -8.33 -18.44
N ALA A 57 -4.21 -8.28 -18.17
CA ALA A 57 -3.40 -7.10 -18.37
C ALA A 57 -3.04 -6.98 -19.85
N VAL A 58 -3.65 -6.02 -20.55
CA VAL A 58 -3.31 -5.71 -21.94
C VAL A 58 -2.07 -4.81 -21.95
N ILE A 59 -0.95 -5.34 -22.43
CA ILE A 59 0.32 -4.62 -22.58
C ILE A 59 0.63 -4.52 -24.07
N ALA A 60 0.98 -3.32 -24.54
CA ALA A 60 1.32 -3.12 -25.95
C ALA A 60 2.55 -3.96 -26.35
N GLU A 61 2.54 -4.50 -27.57
CA GLU A 61 3.61 -5.36 -28.11
C GLU A 61 4.97 -4.63 -28.11
N ASN A 62 4.96 -3.32 -28.40
CA ASN A 62 6.15 -2.46 -28.43
C ASN A 62 6.45 -1.79 -27.07
N ALA A 63 5.81 -2.22 -25.98
CA ALA A 63 6.06 -1.63 -24.66
C ALA A 63 7.48 -1.95 -24.19
N SER A 64 8.20 -0.93 -23.74
CA SER A 64 9.51 -1.10 -23.10
C SER A 64 9.40 -2.01 -21.87
N PRO A 65 10.41 -2.86 -21.58
CA PRO A 65 10.48 -3.64 -20.34
C PRO A 65 10.29 -2.80 -19.07
N LEU A 66 10.66 -1.52 -19.11
CA LEU A 66 10.46 -0.57 -18.01
C LEU A 66 8.98 -0.45 -17.62
N PHE A 67 8.06 -0.49 -18.58
CA PHE A 67 6.62 -0.40 -18.33
C PHE A 67 6.10 -1.59 -17.50
N ARG A 68 6.74 -2.75 -17.64
CA ARG A 68 6.40 -3.95 -16.85
C ARG A 68 6.97 -3.89 -15.45
N ILE A 69 8.18 -3.37 -15.29
CA ILE A 69 8.91 -3.37 -14.00
C ILE A 69 8.47 -2.21 -13.09
N ALA A 70 8.21 -1.03 -13.66
CA ALA A 70 7.86 0.18 -12.92
C ALA A 70 6.76 0.00 -11.85
N PRO A 71 5.58 -0.60 -12.13
CA PRO A 71 4.54 -0.75 -11.12
C PRO A 71 4.97 -1.61 -9.93
N TYR A 72 5.81 -2.62 -10.13
CA TYR A 72 6.33 -3.46 -9.05
C TYR A 72 7.37 -2.73 -8.21
N VAL A 73 8.22 -1.91 -8.83
CA VAL A 73 9.19 -1.08 -8.12
C VAL A 73 8.48 -0.06 -7.23
N VAL A 74 7.53 0.69 -7.78
CA VAL A 74 6.76 1.69 -7.02
C VAL A 74 5.97 1.03 -5.88
N PHE A 75 5.34 -0.12 -6.13
CA PHE A 75 4.66 -0.85 -5.08
C PHE A 75 5.63 -1.29 -3.98
N GLY A 76 6.79 -1.83 -4.36
CA GLY A 76 7.83 -2.25 -3.44
C GLY A 76 8.37 -1.11 -2.58
N THR A 77 8.68 0.06 -3.17
CA THR A 77 9.17 1.21 -2.40
C THR A 77 8.12 1.74 -1.44
N MET A 78 6.85 1.79 -1.84
CA MET A 78 5.75 2.22 -0.95
C MET A 78 5.51 1.25 0.21
N VAL A 79 5.62 -0.06 -0.04
CA VAL A 79 5.53 -1.09 1.02
C VAL A 79 6.71 -1.00 1.99
N LEU A 80 7.92 -0.73 1.48
CA LEU A 80 9.10 -0.49 2.32
C LEU A 80 8.92 0.78 3.16
N ALA A 81 8.47 1.88 2.56
CA ALA A 81 8.19 3.12 3.29
C ALA A 81 7.17 2.90 4.41
N ALA A 82 6.10 2.12 4.15
CA ALA A 82 5.13 1.75 5.18
C ALA A 82 5.74 0.89 6.30
N GLY A 83 6.67 -0.02 5.98
CA GLY A 83 7.33 -0.87 6.96
C GLY A 83 8.42 -0.18 7.81
N ILE A 84 8.91 0.99 7.37
CA ILE A 84 9.87 1.81 8.11
C ILE A 84 9.18 2.57 9.26
N ILE A 85 7.91 2.96 9.09
CA ILE A 85 7.16 3.72 10.08
C ILE A 85 6.76 2.79 11.24
N PRO A 86 7.23 3.01 12.48
CA PRO A 86 6.87 2.16 13.62
C PRO A 86 5.42 2.37 14.04
N SER A 87 4.50 1.53 13.56
CA SER A 87 3.07 1.65 13.85
C SER A 87 2.56 0.64 14.89
N MET A 88 3.12 -0.58 14.95
CA MET A 88 2.67 -1.63 15.89
C MET A 88 3.68 -1.99 17.00
N GLY A 89 4.91 -1.48 16.93
CA GLY A 89 5.94 -1.73 17.93
C GLY A 89 7.10 -0.76 17.85
N THR A 90 7.93 -0.71 18.90
CA THR A 90 9.12 0.17 18.97
C THR A 90 10.44 -0.58 18.78
N ARG A 91 10.40 -1.92 18.68
CA ARG A 91 11.57 -2.80 18.51
C ARG A 91 11.46 -3.67 17.26
N LEU A 92 11.11 -3.05 16.14
CA LEU A 92 11.02 -3.74 14.86
C LEU A 92 12.37 -3.69 14.12
N PRO A 93 12.72 -4.73 13.33
CA PRO A 93 14.01 -4.79 12.63
C PRO A 93 14.27 -3.58 11.70
N LEU A 94 13.24 -3.07 11.04
CA LEU A 94 13.36 -1.95 10.10
C LEU A 94 13.46 -0.58 10.78
N VAL A 95 13.11 -0.47 12.07
CA VAL A 95 13.17 0.80 12.81
C VAL A 95 14.62 1.27 13.00
N VAL A 96 15.59 0.37 13.03
CA VAL A 96 17.02 0.74 13.11
C VAL A 96 17.49 1.48 11.85
N SER A 97 16.85 1.23 10.72
CA SER A 97 17.14 1.89 9.43
C SER A 97 16.16 3.01 9.11
N ALA A 98 15.27 3.36 10.04
CA ALA A 98 14.27 4.40 9.88
C ALA A 98 14.90 5.78 10.09
N ASP A 99 15.26 6.45 8.99
CA ASP A 99 15.65 7.85 8.97
C ASP A 99 14.70 8.63 8.03
N ALA A 100 14.42 9.89 8.36
CA ALA A 100 13.65 10.81 7.54
C ALA A 100 14.24 10.95 6.13
N ILE A 101 15.57 10.90 6.00
CA ILE A 101 16.25 10.95 4.71
C ILE A 101 15.94 9.71 3.86
N ALA A 102 15.95 8.52 4.47
CA ALA A 102 15.61 7.29 3.78
C ALA A 102 14.14 7.27 3.33
N LEU A 103 13.23 7.81 4.14
CA LEU A 103 11.81 7.94 3.78
C LEU A 103 11.56 8.93 2.64
N VAL A 104 12.26 10.07 2.62
CA VAL A 104 12.13 11.07 1.55
C VAL A 104 12.78 10.60 0.24
N GLY A 105 13.81 9.75 0.32
CA GLY A 105 14.53 9.23 -0.84
C GLY A 105 13.85 8.06 -1.58
N LEU A 106 12.80 7.46 -1.01
CA LEU A 106 12.03 6.35 -1.59
C LEU A 106 10.88 6.83 -2.49
#